data_AF-A0A0C9RU83-F1
#
_entry.id   AF-A0A0C9RU83-F1
#
_cell.length_a   1.000
_cell.length_b   1.000
_cell.length_c   1.000
_cell.angle_alpha   90.00
_cell.angle_beta   90.00
_cell.angle_gamma   90.00
#
_symmetry.space_group_name_H-M   'P 1'
#
loop_
_entity.id
_entity.type
_entity.pdbx_description
1 polymer ?
#
loop_
_entity_poly.entity_id
_entity_poly.type
_entity_poly.pdbx_seq_one_letter_code
_entity_poly.pdbx_strand_id
1 'polypeptide(L)'
;MSTDESSVVVVKAKPLRKIFKAPVRVNKIPQDLLNDPLLNAAIAALPENYNFEIHKTIWRIRETKAKRVALQMPEGLLLYATTIADIIEDFTDTETVIMGDVTY
;
A
#
# COMPACT_ATOMS: atom_id res chain seq x y z
N MET A 1 -64.79 6.00 -35.46
CA MET A 1 -64.51 6.37 -34.07
C MET A 1 -63.56 5.33 -33.52
N SER A 2 -62.29 5.70 -33.36
CA SER A 2 -61.15 4.84 -33.07
C SER A 2 -60.73 4.97 -31.61
N THR A 3 -60.53 3.86 -30.91
CA THR A 3 -59.76 3.72 -29.66
C THR A 3 -59.27 2.26 -29.61
N ASP A 4 -58.05 1.96 -30.07
CA ASP A 4 -56.76 2.02 -29.35
C ASP A 4 -56.56 0.83 -28.40
N GLU A 5 -56.08 -0.28 -28.98
CA GLU A 5 -55.58 -1.47 -28.27
C GLU A 5 -54.20 -1.14 -27.68
N SER A 6 -54.17 -0.93 -26.36
CA SER A 6 -52.94 -0.66 -25.61
C SER A 6 -52.12 -1.93 -25.40
N SER A 7 -51.27 -2.25 -26.38
CA SER A 7 -50.28 -3.32 -26.21
C SER A 7 -49.21 -2.91 -25.19
N VAL A 8 -49.27 -3.50 -23.99
CA VAL A 8 -48.24 -3.34 -22.97
C VAL A 8 -47.01 -4.17 -23.36
N VAL A 9 -45.94 -3.50 -23.76
CA VAL A 9 -44.65 -4.15 -24.07
C VAL A 9 -43.82 -4.28 -22.80
N VAL A 10 -43.73 -5.49 -22.24
CA VAL A 10 -42.86 -5.80 -21.10
C VAL A 10 -41.41 -5.92 -21.59
N VAL A 11 -40.60 -4.87 -21.38
CA VAL A 11 -39.18 -4.87 -21.74
C VAL A 11 -38.38 -5.60 -20.65
N LYS A 12 -37.91 -6.82 -20.94
CA LYS A 12 -37.02 -7.59 -20.06
C LYS A 12 -35.61 -7.00 -20.11
N ALA A 13 -35.06 -6.61 -18.96
CA ALA A 13 -33.72 -6.01 -18.87
C ALA A 13 -32.63 -6.96 -19.43
N LYS A 14 -31.68 -6.42 -20.20
CA LYS A 14 -30.55 -7.17 -20.76
C LYS A 14 -29.68 -7.75 -19.63
N PRO A 15 -29.49 -9.09 -19.55
CA PRO A 15 -28.87 -9.74 -18.39
C PRO A 15 -27.34 -9.63 -18.35
N LEU A 16 -26.69 -9.10 -19.39
CA LEU A 16 -25.23 -9.06 -19.50
C LEU A 16 -24.67 -7.76 -18.93
N ARG A 17 -24.63 -7.68 -17.60
CA ARG A 17 -23.83 -6.66 -16.91
C ARG A 17 -22.35 -7.04 -17.05
N LYS A 18 -21.59 -6.30 -17.86
CA LYS A 18 -20.13 -6.46 -17.93
C LYS A 18 -19.53 -6.02 -16.60
N ILE A 19 -19.12 -6.99 -15.77
CA ILE A 19 -18.41 -6.73 -14.52
C ILE A 19 -16.93 -6.57 -14.85
N PHE A 20 -16.41 -5.35 -14.82
CA PHE A 20 -14.99 -5.09 -14.94
C PHE A 20 -14.32 -5.45 -13.60
N LYS A 21 -13.61 -6.58 -13.56
CA LYS A 21 -12.76 -6.93 -12.41
C LYS A 21 -11.46 -6.16 -12.54
N ALA A 22 -11.11 -5.36 -11.54
CA ALA A 22 -9.81 -4.71 -11.48
C ALA A 22 -8.70 -5.79 -11.47
N PRO A 23 -7.55 -5.53 -12.10
CA PRO A 23 -6.43 -6.46 -12.07
C PRO A 23 -6.00 -6.67 -10.62
N VAL A 24 -5.98 -7.93 -10.17
CA VAL A 24 -5.49 -8.30 -8.84
C VAL A 24 -3.97 -8.16 -8.87
N ARG A 25 -3.43 -7.08 -8.28
CA ARG A 25 -1.98 -6.95 -8.07
C ARG A 25 -1.55 -7.96 -7.02
N VAL A 26 -0.68 -8.87 -7.43
CA VAL A 26 -0.07 -9.84 -6.53
C VAL A 26 1.07 -9.12 -5.80
N ASN A 27 0.81 -8.65 -4.57
CA ASN A 27 1.81 -8.04 -3.70
C ASN A 27 2.76 -9.11 -3.11
N LYS A 28 3.50 -9.82 -3.96
CA LYS A 28 4.54 -10.74 -3.50
C LYS A 28 5.84 -9.97 -3.32
N ILE A 29 6.25 -9.82 -2.06
CA ILE A 29 7.59 -9.35 -1.70
C ILE A 29 8.59 -10.43 -2.17
N PRO A 30 9.68 -10.06 -2.88
CA PRO A 30 10.72 -11.02 -3.26
C PRO A 30 11.31 -11.75 -2.05
N GLN A 31 11.61 -13.03 -2.21
CA GLN A 31 12.23 -13.83 -1.14
C GLN A 31 13.62 -13.30 -0.75
N ASP A 32 14.36 -12.73 -1.69
CA ASP A 32 15.67 -12.14 -1.43
C ASP A 32 15.58 -10.98 -0.44
N LEU A 33 14.50 -10.19 -0.49
CA LEU A 33 14.28 -9.10 0.47
C LEU A 33 13.84 -9.65 1.83
N LEU A 34 12.99 -10.68 1.85
CA LEU A 34 12.53 -11.31 3.10
C LEU A 34 13.68 -12.00 3.86
N ASN A 35 14.62 -12.60 3.13
CA ASN A 35 15.72 -13.37 3.69
C ASN A 35 17.02 -12.57 3.78
N ASP A 36 17.00 -11.26 3.55
CA ASP A 36 18.17 -10.41 3.66
C ASP A 36 18.64 -10.35 5.13
N PRO A 37 19.84 -10.88 5.45
CA PRO A 37 20.32 -10.95 6.83
C PRO A 37 20.61 -9.56 7.41
N LEU A 38 21.05 -8.60 6.59
CA LEU A 38 21.34 -7.25 7.04
C LEU A 38 20.04 -6.51 7.33
N LEU A 39 19.05 -6.64 6.46
CA LEU A 39 17.74 -6.02 6.66
C LEU A 39 17.07 -6.57 7.91
N ASN A 40 17.09 -7.89 8.09
CA ASN A 40 16.49 -8.53 9.26
C ASN A 40 17.20 -8.12 10.56
N ALA A 41 18.53 -7.95 10.54
CA ALA A 41 19.27 -7.43 11.69
C ALA A 41 18.91 -5.97 12.02
N ALA A 42 18.74 -5.12 11.01
CA ALA A 42 18.34 -3.74 11.21
C ALA A 42 16.90 -3.63 11.75
N ILE A 43 15.98 -4.46 11.25
CA ILE A 43 14.60 -4.56 11.75
C ILE A 43 14.57 -5.05 13.21
N ALA A 44 15.47 -5.94 13.61
CA ALA A 44 15.55 -6.43 14.99
C ALA A 44 15.96 -5.33 16.00
N ALA A 45 16.46 -4.18 15.55
CA ALA A 45 16.68 -3.01 16.42
C ALA A 45 15.37 -2.29 16.79
N LEU A 46 14.29 -2.53 16.04
CA LEU A 46 12.96 -2.03 16.35
C LEU A 46 12.27 -2.93 17.38
N PRO A 47 11.35 -2.39 18.19
CA PRO A 47 10.69 -3.15 19.23
C PRO A 47 9.79 -4.26 18.67
N GLU A 48 9.98 -5.48 19.15
CA GLU A 48 9.28 -6.69 18.65
C GLU A 48 7.76 -6.67 18.84
N ASN A 49 7.25 -5.82 19.73
CA ASN A 49 5.81 -5.68 19.96
C ASN A 49 5.09 -4.83 18.89
N TYR A 50 5.82 -4.32 17.88
CA TYR A 50 5.26 -3.60 16.74
C TYR A 50 5.68 -4.25 15.42
N ASN A 51 4.73 -4.39 14.50
CA ASN A 51 5.02 -4.76 13.12
C ASN A 51 4.97 -3.51 12.22
N PHE A 52 6.14 -2.96 11.90
CA PHE A 52 6.28 -1.80 11.02
C PHE A 52 6.22 -2.14 9.52
N GLU A 53 6.06 -3.42 9.14
CA GLU A 53 5.96 -3.87 7.75
C GLU A 53 7.14 -3.40 6.87
N ILE A 54 8.36 -3.31 7.43
CA ILE A 54 9.54 -2.71 6.77
C ILE A 54 9.85 -3.35 5.41
N HIS A 55 9.82 -4.69 5.31
CA HIS A 55 10.05 -5.38 4.04
C HIS A 55 9.08 -4.92 2.95
N LYS A 56 7.81 -4.72 3.32
CA LYS A 56 6.76 -4.30 2.40
C LYS A 56 6.96 -2.85 1.98
N THR A 57 7.35 -1.99 2.91
CA THR A 57 7.68 -0.59 2.66
C THR A 57 8.83 -0.46 1.67
N ILE A 58 9.95 -1.14 1.92
CA ILE A 58 11.11 -1.15 1.01
C ILE A 58 10.73 -1.69 -0.36
N TRP A 59 9.99 -2.80 -0.42
CA TRP A 59 9.52 -3.34 -1.69
C TRP A 59 8.66 -2.33 -2.46
N ARG A 60 7.75 -1.65 -1.76
CA ARG A 60 6.88 -0.65 -2.39
C ARG A 60 7.68 0.52 -2.95
N ILE A 61 8.69 0.98 -2.23
CA ILE A 61 9.60 2.05 -2.68
C ILE A 61 10.35 1.63 -3.95
N ARG A 62 10.88 0.39 -3.98
CA ARG A 62 11.55 -0.17 -5.16
C ARG A 62 10.60 -0.32 -6.36
N GLU A 63 9.36 -0.76 -6.13
CA GLU A 63 8.34 -0.91 -7.18
C GLU A 63 7.96 0.44 -7.79
N THR A 64 7.77 1.46 -6.95
CA THR A 64 7.37 2.80 -7.40
C THR A 64 8.53 3.62 -7.94
N LYS A 65 9.79 3.21 -7.68
CA LYS A 65 11.00 3.98 -7.98
C LYS A 65 10.93 5.39 -7.39
N ALA A 66 10.35 5.50 -6.19
CA ALA A 66 10.31 6.77 -5.48
C ALA A 66 11.76 7.24 -5.24
N LYS A 67 12.00 8.55 -5.29
CA LYS A 67 13.30 9.16 -4.94
C LYS A 67 13.29 9.80 -3.57
N ARG A 68 12.10 10.14 -3.08
CA ARG A 68 11.88 10.75 -1.78
C ARG A 68 10.61 10.19 -1.17
N VAL A 69 10.65 9.88 0.11
CA VAL A 69 9.53 9.34 0.88
C VAL A 69 9.31 10.14 2.15
N ALA A 70 8.05 10.36 2.50
CA ALA A 70 7.69 11.03 3.73
C ALA A 70 7.21 9.99 4.77
N LEU A 71 7.73 10.07 5.99
CA LEU A 71 7.31 9.26 7.12
C LEU A 71 6.37 10.08 7.99
N GLN A 72 5.13 9.63 8.10
CA GLN A 72 4.15 10.17 9.04
C GLN A 72 3.94 9.16 10.15
N MET A 73 4.12 9.59 11.39
CA MET A 73 3.93 8.74 12.56
C MET A 73 3.09 9.45 13.62
N PRO A 74 2.23 8.71 14.34
CA PRO A 74 1.65 9.23 15.57
C PRO A 74 2.73 9.41 16.64
N GLU A 75 2.46 10.25 17.65
CA GLU A 75 3.42 10.61 18.71
C GLU A 75 4.07 9.38 19.37
N GLY A 76 3.27 8.34 19.66
CA GLY A 76 3.76 7.11 20.29
C GLY A 76 4.71 6.26 19.43
N LEU A 77 4.78 6.52 18.11
CA LEU A 77 5.69 5.83 17.18
C LEU A 77 6.79 6.75 16.63
N LEU A 78 6.72 8.06 16.91
CA LEU A 78 7.68 9.04 16.42
C LEU A 78 9.10 8.76 16.93
N LEU A 79 9.23 8.15 18.11
CA LEU A 79 10.51 7.69 18.67
C LEU A 79 11.27 6.76 17.72
N TYR A 80 10.56 5.99 16.89
CA TYR A 80 11.16 5.04 15.94
C TYR A 80 11.37 5.63 14.54
N ALA A 81 10.91 6.86 14.30
CA ALA A 81 10.90 7.44 12.95
C ALA A 81 12.31 7.60 12.36
N THR A 82 13.30 7.98 13.18
CA THR A 82 14.69 8.13 12.73
C THR A 82 15.31 6.77 12.41
N THR A 83 15.10 5.75 13.24
CA THR A 83 15.60 4.40 12.96
C THR A 83 14.96 3.82 11.70
N ILE A 84 13.66 4.04 11.50
CA ILE A 84 12.96 3.58 10.29
C ILE A 84 13.44 4.35 9.06
N ALA A 85 13.71 5.65 9.19
CA ALA A 85 14.33 6.46 8.13
C ALA A 85 15.67 5.87 7.72
N ASP A 86 16.58 5.64 8.66
CA ASP A 86 17.91 5.06 8.39
C ASP A 86 17.80 3.71 7.67
N ILE A 87 16.91 2.82 8.14
CA ILE A 87 16.68 1.52 7.47
C ILE A 87 16.16 1.70 6.04
N ILE A 88 15.30 2.68 5.78
CA ILE A 88 14.80 2.90 4.42
C ILE A 88 15.93 3.41 3.53
N GLU A 89 16.74 4.37 3.99
CA GLU A 89 17.85 4.95 3.22
C GLU A 89 18.99 3.96 2.99
N ASP A 90 19.28 3.07 3.94
CA ASP A 90 20.33 2.05 3.78
C ASP A 90 19.96 0.98 2.74
N PHE A 91 18.67 0.64 2.65
CA PHE A 91 18.18 -0.45 1.79
C PHE A 91 17.49 0.04 0.51
N THR A 92 17.43 1.35 0.30
CA THR A 92 16.89 1.98 -0.92
C THR A 92 17.68 3.24 -1.28
N ASP A 93 17.77 3.59 -2.56
CA ASP A 93 18.41 4.84 -3.01
C ASP A 93 17.44 6.03 -2.92
N THR A 94 16.82 6.22 -1.75
CA THR A 94 15.77 7.24 -1.53
C THR A 94 16.06 8.10 -0.33
N GLU A 95 15.69 9.38 -0.42
CA GLU A 95 15.74 10.31 0.70
C GLU A 95 14.47 10.19 1.54
N THR A 96 14.60 10.16 2.86
CA THR A 96 13.47 10.14 3.79
C THR A 96 13.25 11.50 4.43
N VAL A 97 11.99 11.85 4.65
CA VAL A 97 11.59 13.08 5.36
C VAL A 97 10.61 12.70 6.44
N ILE A 98 10.95 12.96 7.71
CA ILE A 98 10.03 12.75 8.84
C ILE A 98 9.11 13.96 8.94
N MET A 99 7.80 13.72 8.85
CA MET A 99 6.81 14.78 8.98
C MET A 99 6.66 15.14 10.46
N GLY A 100 6.88 16.42 10.78
CA GLY A 100 6.82 16.93 12.15
C GLY A 100 5.40 17.17 12.68
N ASP A 101 4.39 17.11 11.82
CA ASP A 101 2.99 17.18 12.25
C ASP A 101 2.52 15.78 12.68
N VAL A 102 2.10 15.66 13.94
CA VAL A 102 1.63 14.40 14.53
C VAL A 102 0.20 14.12 14.08
N THR A 103 -0.02 12.95 13.52
CA THR A 103 -1.37 12.47 13.20
C THR A 103 -2.01 11.79 14.40
N TYR A 104 -3.24 12.17 14.71
CA TYR A 104 -4.09 11.57 15.74
C TYR A 104 -4.97 10.45 15.17
#